data_AF-A0A7R9DFI5-F1
#
_entry.id   AF-A0A7R9DFI5-F1
#
_cell.length_a   1.000
_cell.length_b   1.000
_cell.length_c   1.000
_cell.angle_alpha   90.00
_cell.angle_beta   90.00
_cell.angle_gamma   90.00
#
_symmetry.space_group_name_H-M   'P 1'
#
loop_
_entity.id
_entity.type
_entity.pdbx_description
1 polymer ?
#
loop_
_entity_poly.entity_id
_entity_poly.type
_entity_poly.pdbx_seq_one_letter_code
_entity_poly.pdbx_strand_id
1 'polypeptide(L)'
;MIVFIWVIALTTTIPWAVFFDLVSIFRDAPEIQLCLEVWPEALDGDLYFLIANLVFCYILPMILISMCYVLIYIKVWRRDIPTDTKDTQMARKQQKSKVLVTIVCDICFKVWRRDIPTDTKDAQMERMQQKSKVKVVKMLVAVVILFVLSWLPLYTIFARIKLGGKTARWEEDVIQVVTPIAQWLGSSNSCINPILYAFFNKKYRRGFVAIFKSRRCCGRLRYYESVMMSSSASLRKSSYYVNNNNSSTRRPAPGQDTSVSYIFNNTGV
;
A
#
# COMPACT_ATOMS: atom_id res chain seq x y z
N MET A 1 -1.06 6.19 19.77
CA MET A 1 -0.52 6.56 18.45
C MET A 1 -1.56 7.23 17.56
N ILE A 2 -2.70 6.59 17.23
CA ILE A 2 -3.71 7.20 16.34
C ILE A 2 -4.30 8.49 16.91
N VAL A 3 -4.75 8.48 18.17
CA VAL A 3 -5.29 9.68 18.84
C VAL A 3 -4.27 10.83 18.82
N PHE A 4 -3.00 10.53 19.07
CA PHE A 4 -1.92 11.52 19.04
C PHE A 4 -1.75 12.15 17.65
N ILE A 5 -1.84 11.36 16.57
CA ILE A 5 -1.79 11.88 15.19
C ILE A 5 -2.96 12.83 14.93
N TRP A 6 -4.16 12.47 15.35
CA TRP A 6 -5.34 13.31 15.19
C TRP A 6 -5.24 14.62 15.98
N VAL A 7 -4.75 14.56 17.22
CA VAL A 7 -4.51 15.76 18.03
C VAL A 7 -3.53 16.69 17.33
N ILE A 8 -2.38 16.18 16.87
CA ILE A 8 -1.42 17.00 16.11
C ILE A 8 -2.06 17.59 14.85
N ALA A 9 -2.78 16.77 14.07
CA ALA A 9 -3.42 17.24 12.84
C ALA A 9 -4.41 18.37 13.12
N LEU A 10 -5.28 18.21 14.12
CA LEU A 10 -6.23 19.26 14.53
C LEU A 10 -5.49 20.52 14.96
N THR A 11 -4.52 20.40 15.87
CA THR A 11 -3.73 21.54 16.34
C THR A 11 -3.05 22.29 15.20
N THR A 12 -2.43 21.56 14.26
CA THR A 12 -1.81 22.19 13.10
C THR A 12 -2.85 22.85 12.19
N THR A 13 -4.04 22.29 12.00
CA THR A 13 -5.05 22.87 11.09
C THR A 13 -5.88 24.01 11.67
N ILE A 14 -5.94 24.17 12.99
CA ILE A 14 -6.77 25.19 13.65
C ILE A 14 -6.49 26.62 13.17
N PRO A 15 -5.23 27.08 13.01
CA PRO A 15 -4.98 28.44 12.54
C PRO A 15 -5.61 28.73 11.18
N TRP A 16 -5.59 27.78 10.25
CA TRP A 16 -6.31 27.94 8.99
C TRP A 16 -7.83 28.04 9.17
N ALA A 17 -8.42 27.32 10.13
CA ALA A 17 -9.85 27.47 10.40
C ALA A 17 -10.22 28.86 10.96
N VAL A 18 -9.30 29.53 11.65
CA VAL A 18 -9.52 30.85 12.26
C VAL A 18 -9.22 32.00 11.30
N PHE A 19 -8.17 31.87 10.47
CA PHE A 19 -7.68 32.95 9.62
C PHE A 19 -8.15 32.87 8.16
N PHE A 20 -8.88 31.84 7.75
CA PHE A 20 -9.55 31.85 6.44
C PHE A 20 -10.81 32.70 6.50
N ASP A 21 -10.93 33.63 5.56
CA ASP A 21 -12.09 34.51 5.43
C ASP A 21 -12.50 34.67 3.96
N LEU A 22 -13.75 35.09 3.71
CA LEU A 22 -14.24 35.40 2.36
C LEU A 22 -13.92 36.86 2.03
N VAL A 23 -13.06 37.05 1.03
CA VAL A 23 -12.60 38.38 0.60
C VAL A 23 -12.90 38.58 -0.88
N SER A 24 -13.36 39.78 -1.26
CA SER A 24 -13.54 40.18 -2.66
C SER A 24 -12.23 40.75 -3.23
N ILE A 25 -11.55 40.01 -4.10
CA ILE A 25 -10.30 40.47 -4.74
C ILE A 25 -10.55 41.39 -5.92
N PHE A 26 -11.61 41.15 -6.69
CA PHE A 26 -11.93 41.94 -7.88
C PHE A 26 -12.75 43.16 -7.50
N ARG A 27 -12.16 44.36 -7.56
CA ARG A 27 -12.88 45.63 -7.30
C ARG A 27 -14.06 45.84 -8.24
N ASP A 28 -13.97 45.32 -9.46
CA ASP A 28 -15.00 45.47 -10.51
C ASP A 28 -16.10 44.39 -10.45
N ALA A 29 -15.94 43.37 -9.61
CA ALA A 29 -16.88 42.25 -9.46
C ALA A 29 -16.97 41.80 -7.98
N PRO A 30 -17.58 42.62 -7.10
CA PRO A 30 -17.64 42.36 -5.67
C PRO A 30 -18.46 41.10 -5.30
N GLU A 31 -19.28 40.59 -6.21
CA GLU A 31 -19.99 39.32 -6.06
C GLU A 31 -19.07 38.09 -6.04
N ILE A 32 -17.85 38.21 -6.60
CA ILE A 32 -16.87 37.13 -6.62
C ILE A 32 -16.02 37.21 -5.35
N GLN A 33 -16.46 36.47 -4.33
CA GLN A 33 -15.71 36.30 -3.08
C GLN A 33 -14.85 35.03 -3.13
N LEU A 34 -13.61 35.14 -2.68
CA LEU A 34 -12.66 34.04 -2.58
C LEU A 34 -12.37 33.75 -1.11
N CYS A 35 -12.34 32.47 -0.75
CA CYS A 35 -11.96 32.02 0.59
C CYS A 35 -10.43 31.94 0.66
N LEU A 36 -9.80 32.90 1.33
CA LEU A 36 -8.36 33.07 1.37
C LEU A 36 -7.88 33.24 2.81
N GLU A 37 -6.62 32.91 3.04
CA GLU A 37 -5.99 33.16 4.34
C GLU A 37 -5.72 34.66 4.53
N VAL A 38 -6.23 35.21 5.63
CA VAL A 38 -6.06 36.60 6.05
C VAL A 38 -5.45 36.59 7.44
N TRP A 39 -4.13 36.71 7.49
CA TRP A 39 -3.39 36.79 8.75
C TRP A 39 -3.30 38.25 9.23
N PRO A 40 -3.41 38.52 10.55
CA PRO A 40 -3.27 39.88 11.09
C PRO A 40 -1.92 40.51 10.77
N GLU A 41 -0.86 39.70 10.86
CA GLU A 41 0.49 40.06 10.46
C GLU A 41 0.99 39.07 9.41
N ALA A 42 1.62 39.58 8.34
CA ALA A 42 2.14 38.73 7.26
C ALA A 42 3.22 37.76 7.77
N LEU A 43 4.08 38.22 8.69
CA LEU A 43 5.17 37.42 9.26
C LEU A 43 4.64 36.15 9.96
N ASP A 44 3.52 36.25 10.68
CA ASP A 44 2.93 35.11 11.37
C ASP A 44 2.44 34.04 10.39
N GLY A 45 1.76 34.46 9.32
CA GLY A 45 1.30 33.56 8.26
C GLY A 45 2.45 32.89 7.50
N ASP A 46 3.57 33.58 7.34
CA ASP A 46 4.76 33.07 6.67
C ASP A 46 5.53 32.08 7.55
N LEU A 47 5.74 32.42 8.82
CA LEU A 47 6.38 31.55 9.80
C LEU A 47 5.56 30.29 10.04
N TYR A 48 4.24 30.42 10.16
CA TYR A 48 3.35 29.27 10.33
C TYR A 48 3.40 28.33 9.11
N PHE A 49 3.37 28.88 7.89
CA PHE A 49 3.53 28.08 6.68
C PHE A 49 4.89 27.37 6.67
N LEU A 50 5.99 28.09 6.91
CA LEU A 50 7.35 27.56 6.85
C LEU A 50 7.57 26.47 7.91
N ILE A 51 7.26 26.77 9.17
CA ILE A 51 7.60 25.90 10.29
C ILE A 51 6.58 24.76 10.39
N ALA A 52 5.29 25.08 10.57
CA ALA A 52 4.29 24.06 10.88
C ALA A 52 3.93 23.21 9.65
N ASN A 53 3.73 23.85 8.49
CA ASN A 53 3.25 23.14 7.30
C ASN A 53 4.39 22.54 6.46
N LEU A 54 5.38 23.35 6.07
CA LEU A 54 6.47 22.90 5.22
C LEU A 54 7.44 22.00 5.99
N VAL A 55 7.98 22.44 7.13
CA VAL A 55 8.98 21.66 7.87
C VAL A 55 8.34 20.48 8.59
N PHE A 56 7.37 20.73 9.48
CA PHE A 56 6.82 19.68 10.34
C PHE A 56 5.83 18.73 9.64
N CYS A 57 4.97 19.22 8.75
CA CYS A 57 3.94 18.38 8.11
C CYS A 57 4.35 17.81 6.76
N TYR A 58 5.40 18.34 6.12
CA TYR A 58 5.86 17.86 4.83
C TYR A 58 7.29 17.30 4.89
N ILE A 59 8.31 18.14 5.12
CA ILE A 59 9.72 17.73 5.03
C ILE A 59 10.10 16.66 6.06
N LEU A 60 9.76 16.85 7.33
CA LEU A 60 10.11 15.89 8.39
C LEU A 60 9.47 14.51 8.14
N PRO A 61 8.15 14.38 7.91
CA PRO A 61 7.52 13.13 7.53
C PRO A 61 8.19 12.52 6.29
N MET A 62 8.52 13.33 5.30
CA MET A 62 9.14 12.86 4.07
C MET A 62 10.53 12.24 4.30
N ILE A 63 11.37 12.88 5.13
CA ILE A 63 12.67 12.35 5.51
C ILE A 63 12.51 11.05 6.29
N LEU A 64 11.62 11.04 7.29
CA LEU A 64 11.39 9.88 8.14
C LEU A 64 10.89 8.67 7.34
N ILE A 65 9.86 8.84 6.50
CA ILE A 65 9.33 7.73 5.69
C ILE A 65 10.35 7.27 4.65
N SER A 66 11.08 8.18 4.00
CA SER A 66 12.11 7.83 3.03
C SER A 66 13.22 7.03 3.72
N MET A 67 13.66 7.45 4.90
CA MET A 67 14.66 6.72 5.68
C MET A 67 14.17 5.34 6.09
N CYS A 68 12.95 5.22 6.60
CA CYS A 68 12.36 3.92 6.91
C CYS A 68 12.33 3.00 5.69
N TYR A 69 11.89 3.49 4.52
CA TYR A 69 11.81 2.68 3.32
C TYR A 69 13.17 2.31 2.74
N VAL A 70 14.17 3.21 2.79
CA VAL A 70 15.55 2.90 2.39
C VAL A 70 16.13 1.81 3.29
N LEU A 71 15.95 1.91 4.61
CA LEU A 71 16.40 0.88 5.55
C LEU A 71 15.71 -0.46 5.31
N ILE A 72 14.39 -0.45 5.06
CA ILE A 72 13.63 -1.65 4.70
C ILE A 72 14.17 -2.24 3.40
N TYR A 73 14.40 -1.42 2.37
CA TYR A 73 14.93 -1.85 1.08
C TYR A 73 16.33 -2.48 1.23
N ILE A 74 17.25 -1.83 1.95
CA ILE A 74 18.58 -2.36 2.24
C ILE A 74 18.49 -3.69 2.99
N LYS A 75 17.63 -3.77 4.01
CA LYS A 75 17.46 -5.00 4.80
C LYS A 75 16.88 -6.15 3.97
N VAL A 76 15.96 -5.85 3.06
CA VAL A 76 15.40 -6.83 2.12
C VAL A 76 16.46 -7.25 1.11
N TRP A 77 17.20 -6.31 0.53
CA TRP A 77 18.21 -6.59 -0.48
C TRP A 77 19.40 -7.39 0.07
N ARG A 78 19.85 -7.09 1.30
CA ARG A 78 20.89 -7.89 2.00
C ARG A 78 20.45 -9.32 2.30
N ARG A 79 19.14 -9.57 2.45
CA ARG A 79 18.59 -10.94 2.62
C ARG A 79 18.45 -11.69 1.29
N ASP A 80 18.37 -10.98 0.17
CA ASP A 80 18.28 -11.55 -1.18
C ASP A 80 19.65 -11.89 -1.80
N ILE A 81 20.75 -11.76 -1.05
CA ILE A 81 22.06 -12.34 -1.40
C ILE A 81 22.20 -13.68 -0.67
N PRO A 82 21.56 -14.78 -1.11
CA PRO A 82 21.97 -16.09 -0.68
C PRO A 82 23.28 -16.39 -1.42
N THR A 83 24.32 -16.69 -0.66
CA THR A 83 25.62 -17.26 -1.06
C THR A 83 25.47 -18.64 -1.75
N ASP A 84 24.33 -18.92 -2.38
CA ASP A 84 23.96 -20.19 -2.98
C ASP A 84 24.75 -20.47 -4.28
N THR A 85 25.26 -19.42 -4.93
CA THR A 85 26.10 -19.57 -6.13
C THR A 85 27.51 -20.06 -5.82
N LYS A 86 28.02 -19.88 -4.60
CA LYS A 86 29.37 -20.32 -4.23
C LYS A 86 29.36 -21.75 -3.69
N ASP A 87 28.42 -22.09 -2.82
CA ASP A 87 28.38 -23.42 -2.18
C ASP A 87 27.87 -24.51 -3.13
N THR A 88 26.89 -24.20 -3.98
CA THR A 88 26.36 -25.15 -4.97
C THR A 88 27.35 -25.41 -6.12
N GLN A 89 28.20 -24.43 -6.47
CA GLN A 89 29.25 -24.62 -7.48
C GLN A 89 30.47 -25.36 -6.92
N MET A 90 30.85 -25.11 -5.66
CA MET A 90 31.93 -25.83 -4.99
C MET A 90 31.58 -27.31 -4.76
N ALA A 91 30.34 -27.62 -4.36
CA ALA A 91 29.88 -29.01 -4.22
C ALA A 91 29.81 -29.77 -5.57
N ARG A 92 29.43 -29.09 -6.67
CA ARG A 92 29.44 -29.67 -8.02
C ARG A 92 30.84 -29.94 -8.56
N LYS A 93 31.86 -29.15 -8.16
CA LYS A 93 33.27 -29.40 -8.50
C LYS A 93 33.86 -30.56 -7.70
N GLN A 94 33.51 -30.69 -6.42
CA GLN A 94 33.99 -31.80 -5.57
C GLN A 94 33.47 -33.17 -6.04
N GLN A 95 32.23 -33.24 -6.56
CA GLN A 95 31.61 -34.50 -7.01
C GLN A 95 32.13 -34.98 -8.37
N LYS A 96 32.73 -34.11 -9.20
CA LYS A 96 33.28 -34.50 -10.51
C LYS A 96 34.61 -35.27 -10.43
N SER A 97 35.27 -35.30 -9.26
CA SER A 97 36.51 -36.07 -9.04
C SER A 97 36.29 -37.40 -8.30
N LYS A 98 35.13 -38.04 -8.50
CA LYS A 98 34.87 -39.42 -8.01
C LYS A 98 34.33 -40.33 -9.12
N VAL A 99 34.93 -40.26 -10.31
CA VAL A 99 34.65 -41.15 -11.45
C VAL A 99 35.41 -42.50 -11.35
N LEU A 100 36.23 -42.74 -10.31
CA LEU A 100 37.12 -43.90 -10.27
C LEU A 100 36.67 -45.09 -9.39
N VAL A 101 35.56 -45.02 -8.63
CA VAL A 101 35.23 -46.07 -7.64
C VAL A 101 33.82 -46.63 -7.85
N THR A 102 33.60 -47.22 -9.03
CA THR A 102 32.27 -47.44 -9.61
C THR A 102 31.53 -48.73 -9.18
N ILE A 103 32.13 -49.78 -8.61
CA ILE A 103 31.48 -51.12 -8.75
C ILE A 103 30.77 -51.68 -7.49
N VAL A 104 31.05 -51.24 -6.26
CA VAL A 104 30.48 -51.91 -5.06
C VAL A 104 29.23 -51.22 -4.49
N CYS A 105 28.77 -50.09 -5.05
CA CYS A 105 27.79 -49.21 -4.39
C CYS A 105 26.36 -49.20 -4.98
N ASP A 106 26.08 -49.94 -6.05
CA ASP A 106 24.84 -49.75 -6.83
C ASP A 106 23.54 -50.15 -6.11
N ILE A 107 23.58 -51.11 -5.17
CA ILE A 107 22.37 -51.58 -4.45
C ILE A 107 22.05 -50.66 -3.25
N CYS A 108 23.06 -50.20 -2.51
CA CYS A 108 22.88 -49.26 -1.40
C CYS A 108 22.56 -47.84 -1.89
N PHE A 109 23.10 -47.44 -3.04
CA PHE A 109 22.86 -46.13 -3.64
C PHE A 109 21.40 -45.96 -4.10
N LYS A 110 20.73 -47.04 -4.50
CA LYS A 110 19.34 -46.98 -4.99
C LYS A 110 18.29 -46.80 -3.89
N VAL A 111 18.61 -47.22 -2.66
CA VAL A 111 17.77 -47.01 -1.46
C VAL A 111 18.01 -45.64 -0.83
N TRP A 112 19.26 -45.16 -0.81
CA TRP A 112 19.61 -43.87 -0.20
C TRP A 112 19.27 -42.67 -1.09
N ARG A 113 19.05 -42.87 -2.40
CA ARG A 113 18.65 -41.80 -3.34
C ARG A 113 17.18 -41.36 -3.26
N ARG A 114 16.41 -41.86 -2.31
CA ARG A 114 15.11 -41.25 -1.96
C ARG A 114 15.33 -40.11 -0.97
N ASP A 115 16.11 -39.11 -1.39
CA ASP A 115 16.03 -37.79 -0.79
C ASP A 115 14.61 -37.28 -0.99
N ILE A 116 13.87 -37.12 0.11
CA ILE A 116 12.63 -36.34 0.10
C ILE A 116 13.09 -34.89 -0.12
N PRO A 117 12.76 -34.25 -1.25
CA PRO A 117 13.20 -32.90 -1.55
C PRO A 117 12.30 -31.91 -0.79
N THR A 118 12.44 -31.86 0.52
CA THR A 118 11.72 -30.90 1.37
C THR A 118 12.47 -29.56 1.41
N ASP A 119 13.81 -29.60 1.51
CA ASP A 119 14.68 -28.40 1.54
C ASP A 119 14.54 -27.51 0.29
N THR A 120 14.37 -28.12 -0.88
CA THR A 120 14.22 -27.37 -2.13
C THR A 120 12.86 -26.68 -2.22
N LYS A 121 11.79 -27.29 -1.70
CA LYS A 121 10.45 -26.71 -1.71
C LYS A 121 10.34 -25.56 -0.71
N ASP A 122 10.95 -25.71 0.47
CA ASP A 122 10.98 -24.67 1.49
C ASP A 122 11.82 -23.47 1.03
N ALA A 123 13.02 -23.70 0.50
CA ALA A 123 13.85 -22.64 -0.07
C ALA A 123 13.22 -21.95 -1.31
N GLN A 124 12.46 -22.68 -2.12
CA GLN A 124 11.70 -22.09 -3.24
C GLN A 124 10.52 -21.26 -2.73
N MET A 125 9.80 -21.74 -1.72
CA MET A 125 8.69 -21.01 -1.09
C MET A 125 9.19 -19.71 -0.44
N GLU A 126 10.31 -19.73 0.27
CA GLU A 126 10.94 -18.55 0.86
C GLU A 126 11.36 -17.51 -0.20
N ARG A 127 12.00 -17.95 -1.29
CA ARG A 127 12.35 -17.08 -2.43
C ARG A 127 11.12 -16.46 -3.09
N MET A 128 10.03 -17.23 -3.25
CA MET A 128 8.77 -16.71 -3.79
C MET A 128 8.10 -15.69 -2.85
N GLN A 129 8.14 -15.95 -1.54
CA GLN A 129 7.65 -15.00 -0.52
C GLN A 129 8.49 -13.73 -0.50
N GLN A 130 9.81 -13.83 -0.60
CA GLN A 130 10.70 -12.67 -0.59
C GLN A 130 10.55 -11.80 -1.85
N LYS A 131 10.49 -12.41 -3.04
CA LYS A 131 10.14 -11.69 -4.28
C LYS A 131 8.81 -10.94 -4.17
N SER A 132 7.83 -11.53 -3.49
CA SER A 132 6.54 -10.88 -3.24
C SER A 132 6.68 -9.68 -2.30
N LYS A 133 7.48 -9.79 -1.23
CA LYS A 133 7.77 -8.69 -0.28
C LYS A 133 8.51 -7.53 -0.97
N VAL A 134 9.53 -7.81 -1.78
CA VAL A 134 10.27 -6.80 -2.57
C VAL A 134 9.33 -6.02 -3.48
N LYS A 135 8.42 -6.71 -4.19
CA LYS A 135 7.43 -6.05 -5.06
C LYS A 135 6.55 -5.07 -4.28
N VAL A 136 6.11 -5.46 -3.08
CA VAL A 136 5.32 -4.59 -2.20
C VAL A 136 6.15 -3.39 -1.72
N VAL A 137 7.39 -3.61 -1.28
CA VAL A 137 8.28 -2.50 -0.86
C VAL A 137 8.55 -1.53 -2.02
N LYS A 138 8.88 -2.04 -3.21
CA LYS A 138 9.15 -1.20 -4.40
C LYS A 138 7.94 -0.35 -4.78
N MET A 139 6.75 -0.91 -4.67
CA MET A 139 5.53 -0.15 -4.98
C MET A 139 5.19 0.85 -3.85
N LEU A 140 5.42 0.53 -2.57
CA LEU A 140 5.24 1.46 -1.45
C LEU A 140 6.16 2.67 -1.60
N VAL A 141 7.40 2.45 -2.04
CA VAL A 141 8.32 3.53 -2.42
C VAL A 141 7.74 4.38 -3.56
N ALA A 142 7.19 3.76 -4.60
CA ALA A 142 6.55 4.50 -5.69
C ALA A 142 5.38 5.37 -5.21
N VAL A 143 4.55 4.87 -4.29
CA VAL A 143 3.45 5.63 -3.68
C VAL A 143 3.98 6.84 -2.91
N VAL A 144 5.03 6.66 -2.12
CA VAL A 144 5.67 7.76 -1.39
C VAL A 144 6.20 8.82 -2.33
N ILE A 145 6.87 8.43 -3.42
CA ILE A 145 7.35 9.37 -4.43
C ILE A 145 6.19 10.13 -5.08
N LEU A 146 5.11 9.44 -5.43
CA LEU A 146 3.91 10.08 -5.99
C LEU A 146 3.30 11.09 -5.00
N PHE A 147 3.23 10.75 -3.72
CA PHE A 147 2.76 11.66 -2.68
C PHE A 147 3.62 12.94 -2.63
N VAL A 148 4.96 12.81 -2.58
CA VAL A 148 5.88 13.97 -2.63
C VAL A 148 5.62 14.83 -3.84
N LEU A 149 5.70 14.23 -5.02
CA LEU A 149 5.67 14.96 -6.27
C LEU A 149 4.30 15.61 -6.51
N SER A 150 3.23 15.05 -5.93
CA SER A 150 1.89 15.64 -6.04
C SER A 150 1.72 16.92 -5.22
N TRP A 151 2.35 17.01 -4.04
CA TRP A 151 2.27 18.17 -3.16
C TRP A 151 3.36 19.21 -3.42
N LEU A 152 4.50 18.79 -3.97
CA LEU A 152 5.65 19.64 -4.22
C LEU A 152 5.29 20.93 -4.99
N PRO A 153 4.54 20.90 -6.11
CA PRO A 153 4.20 22.11 -6.87
C PRO A 153 3.47 23.14 -6.00
N LEU A 154 2.52 22.69 -5.18
CA LEU A 154 1.74 23.56 -4.32
C LEU A 154 2.62 24.22 -3.25
N TYR A 155 3.44 23.43 -2.55
CA TYR A 155 4.36 23.95 -1.54
C TYR A 155 5.41 24.88 -2.14
N THR A 156 5.87 24.63 -3.37
CA THR A 156 6.81 25.54 -4.05
C THR A 156 6.17 26.86 -4.42
N ILE A 157 4.91 26.86 -4.87
CA ILE A 157 4.16 28.08 -5.18
C ILE A 157 3.93 28.88 -3.90
N PHE A 158 3.44 28.24 -2.83
CA PHE A 158 3.22 28.93 -1.55
C PHE A 158 4.52 29.46 -0.93
N ALA A 159 5.62 28.72 -1.02
CA ALA A 159 6.93 29.23 -0.61
C ALA A 159 7.36 30.46 -1.43
N ARG A 160 7.12 30.46 -2.76
CA ARG A 160 7.44 31.62 -3.61
C ARG A 160 6.57 32.84 -3.31
N ILE A 161 5.29 32.65 -2.98
CA ILE A 161 4.36 33.73 -2.63
C ILE A 161 4.72 34.35 -1.27
N LYS A 162 4.98 33.50 -0.26
CA LYS A 162 5.19 33.93 1.13
C LYS A 162 6.60 34.42 1.41
N LEU A 163 7.61 33.70 0.94
CA LEU A 163 9.02 34.00 1.23
C LEU A 163 9.68 34.84 0.13
N GLY A 164 9.02 34.95 -1.02
CA GLY A 164 9.52 35.70 -2.15
C GLY A 164 9.27 37.19 -2.00
N GLY A 165 10.21 37.99 -2.50
CA GLY A 165 9.98 39.42 -2.69
C GLY A 165 8.98 39.69 -3.83
N LYS A 166 8.90 40.97 -4.23
CA LYS A 166 8.00 41.47 -5.27
C LYS A 166 7.93 40.55 -6.50
N THR A 167 6.71 40.19 -6.86
CA THR A 167 6.39 39.30 -7.99
C THR A 167 6.20 40.14 -9.25
N ALA A 168 6.71 39.67 -10.39
CA ALA A 168 6.44 40.32 -11.67
C ALA A 168 5.00 40.02 -12.13
N ARG A 169 4.40 40.92 -12.92
CA ARG A 169 3.00 40.76 -13.38
C ARG A 169 2.74 39.43 -14.10
N TRP A 170 3.69 38.97 -14.92
CA TRP A 170 3.58 37.67 -15.60
C TRP A 170 3.69 36.48 -14.63
N GLU A 171 4.41 36.63 -13.50
CA GLU A 171 4.48 35.60 -12.47
C GLU A 171 3.14 35.50 -11.74
N GLU A 172 2.47 36.62 -11.46
CA GLU A 172 1.13 36.64 -10.83
C GLU A 172 0.09 35.91 -11.69
N ASP A 173 0.05 36.21 -13.01
CA ASP A 173 -0.85 35.56 -13.95
C ASP A 173 -0.62 34.04 -14.00
N VAL A 174 0.64 33.60 -14.04
CA VAL A 174 1.02 32.18 -14.04
C VAL A 174 0.63 31.52 -12.71
N ILE A 175 0.89 32.17 -11.58
CA ILE A 175 0.56 31.65 -10.25
C ILE A 175 -0.95 31.41 -10.13
N GLN A 176 -1.79 32.34 -10.61
CA GLN A 176 -3.25 32.19 -10.56
C GLN A 176 -3.75 30.99 -11.37
N VAL A 177 -3.14 30.69 -12.52
CA VAL A 177 -3.51 29.55 -13.37
C VAL A 177 -2.97 28.22 -12.81
N VAL A 178 -1.74 28.20 -12.32
CA VAL A 178 -1.06 26.96 -11.91
C VAL A 178 -1.44 26.52 -10.49
N THR A 179 -1.76 27.47 -9.59
CA THR A 179 -2.16 27.16 -8.21
C THR A 179 -3.32 26.16 -8.10
N PRO A 180 -4.48 26.36 -8.77
CA PRO A 180 -5.59 25.40 -8.68
C PRO A 180 -5.22 24.02 -9.23
N ILE A 181 -4.39 23.97 -10.27
CA ILE A 181 -3.88 22.70 -10.83
C ILE A 181 -3.02 21.97 -9.80
N ALA A 182 -2.12 22.70 -9.13
CA ALA A 182 -1.27 22.15 -8.07
C ALA A 182 -2.09 21.70 -6.86
N GLN A 183 -3.15 22.43 -6.49
CA GLN A 183 -4.09 22.05 -5.43
C GLN A 183 -4.84 20.75 -5.77
N TRP A 184 -5.32 20.61 -7.00
CA TRP A 184 -5.98 19.39 -7.45
C TRP A 184 -5.02 18.19 -7.46
N LEU A 185 -3.79 18.41 -7.89
CA LEU A 185 -2.76 17.38 -7.89
C LEU A 185 -2.47 16.90 -6.45
N GLY A 186 -2.24 17.80 -5.51
CA GLY A 186 -2.03 17.46 -4.09
C GLY A 186 -3.25 16.76 -3.46
N SER A 187 -4.46 17.20 -3.80
CA SER A 187 -5.70 16.64 -3.27
C SER A 187 -6.00 15.23 -3.80
N SER A 188 -5.47 14.86 -4.97
CA SER A 188 -5.67 13.54 -5.58
C SER A 188 -5.19 12.38 -4.69
N ASN A 189 -4.32 12.64 -3.71
CA ASN A 189 -3.83 11.61 -2.77
C ASN A 189 -4.94 10.81 -2.07
N SER A 190 -6.10 11.43 -1.84
CA SER A 190 -7.26 10.73 -1.26
C SER A 190 -7.80 9.61 -2.16
N CYS A 191 -7.79 9.78 -3.48
CA CYS A 191 -8.28 8.76 -4.42
C CYS A 191 -7.22 7.69 -4.75
N ILE A 192 -5.95 7.95 -4.44
CA ILE A 192 -4.85 6.97 -4.57
C ILE A 192 -5.01 5.83 -3.55
N ASN A 193 -5.54 6.11 -2.35
CA ASN A 193 -5.63 5.12 -1.27
C ASN A 193 -6.47 3.88 -1.64
N PRO A 194 -7.71 3.99 -2.18
CA PRO A 194 -8.46 2.83 -2.67
C PRO A 194 -7.75 2.04 -3.77
N ILE A 195 -7.10 2.75 -4.71
CA ILE A 195 -6.33 2.15 -5.82
C ILE A 195 -5.20 1.31 -5.24
N LEU A 196 -4.47 1.87 -4.29
CA LEU A 196 -3.38 1.19 -3.57
C LEU A 196 -3.90 -0.09 -2.90
N TYR A 197 -5.00 -0.02 -2.17
CA TYR A 197 -5.53 -1.23 -1.53
C TYR A 197 -6.00 -2.28 -2.54
N ALA A 198 -6.57 -1.87 -3.67
CA ALA A 198 -7.03 -2.77 -4.73
C ALA A 198 -5.88 -3.54 -5.40
N PHE A 199 -4.73 -2.88 -5.65
CA PHE A 199 -3.59 -3.52 -6.31
C PHE A 199 -2.70 -4.31 -5.35
N PHE A 200 -2.52 -3.85 -4.12
CA PHE A 200 -1.43 -4.32 -3.27
C PHE A 200 -1.83 -5.19 -2.10
N ASN A 201 -3.11 -5.17 -1.73
CA ASN A 201 -3.61 -6.03 -0.67
C ASN A 201 -4.47 -7.17 -1.24
N LYS A 202 -3.85 -8.36 -1.37
CA LYS A 202 -4.53 -9.58 -1.86
C LYS A 202 -5.80 -9.93 -1.09
N LYS A 203 -5.93 -9.52 0.19
CA LYS A 203 -7.16 -9.72 0.97
C LYS A 203 -8.25 -8.74 0.53
N TYR A 204 -7.90 -7.47 0.34
CA TYR A 204 -8.84 -6.43 -0.12
C TYR A 204 -9.30 -6.67 -1.56
N ARG A 205 -8.40 -7.08 -2.46
CA ARG A 205 -8.75 -7.43 -3.85
C ARG A 205 -9.81 -8.54 -3.91
N ARG A 206 -9.71 -9.54 -3.04
CA ARG A 206 -10.73 -10.60 -2.92
C ARG A 206 -12.07 -10.04 -2.44
N GLY A 207 -12.05 -9.11 -1.49
CA GLY A 207 -13.24 -8.37 -1.05
C GLY A 207 -13.88 -7.53 -2.17
N PHE A 208 -13.09 -6.76 -2.92
CA PHE A 208 -13.57 -6.00 -4.08
C PHE A 208 -14.22 -6.90 -5.13
N VAL A 209 -13.57 -8.02 -5.49
CA VAL A 209 -14.15 -8.99 -6.44
C VAL A 209 -15.45 -9.58 -5.91
N ALA A 210 -15.56 -9.86 -4.61
CA ALA A 210 -16.81 -10.32 -4.00
C ALA A 210 -17.92 -9.27 -4.08
N ILE A 211 -17.59 -7.98 -3.90
CA ILE A 211 -18.53 -6.86 -4.05
C ILE A 211 -18.99 -6.73 -5.50
N PHE A 212 -18.09 -6.72 -6.49
CA PHE A 212 -18.47 -6.63 -7.91
C PHE A 212 -19.24 -7.85 -8.42
N LYS A 213 -18.99 -9.04 -7.86
CA LYS A 213 -19.79 -10.25 -8.17
C LYS A 213 -21.12 -10.30 -7.40
N SER A 214 -21.25 -9.55 -6.31
CA SER A 214 -22.49 -9.38 -5.58
C SER A 214 -23.42 -8.45 -6.36
N ARG A 215 -24.27 -9.02 -7.22
CA ARG A 215 -25.33 -8.28 -7.94
C ARG A 215 -26.45 -7.74 -7.03
N ARG A 216 -26.26 -7.68 -5.71
CA ARG A 216 -27.21 -7.13 -4.74
C ARG A 216 -26.51 -6.13 -3.84
N CYS A 217 -27.06 -4.91 -3.75
CA CYS A 217 -26.55 -3.83 -2.90
C CYS A 217 -26.73 -4.09 -1.39
N CYS A 218 -27.61 -5.02 -0.99
CA CYS A 218 -28.04 -5.20 0.40
C CYS A 218 -28.02 -6.67 0.87
N GLY A 219 -27.05 -7.46 0.43
CA GLY A 219 -26.87 -8.85 0.87
C GLY A 219 -25.64 -9.05 1.76
N ARG A 220 -25.69 -10.01 2.70
CA ARG A 220 -24.52 -10.42 3.48
C ARG A 220 -23.49 -11.03 2.53
N LEU A 221 -22.40 -10.30 2.26
CA LEU A 221 -21.26 -10.78 1.47
C LEU A 221 -20.70 -12.04 2.14
N ARG A 222 -20.89 -13.21 1.51
CA ARG A 222 -20.22 -14.45 1.92
C ARG A 222 -18.74 -14.35 1.53
N TYR A 223 -17.92 -13.90 2.46
CA TYR A 223 -16.46 -13.99 2.35
C TYR A 223 -16.06 -15.45 2.51
N TYR A 224 -15.69 -16.12 1.41
CA TYR A 224 -15.11 -17.46 1.49
C TYR A 224 -13.64 -17.31 1.87
N GLU A 225 -13.34 -17.50 3.16
CA GLU A 225 -11.96 -17.57 3.64
C GLU A 225 -11.34 -18.91 3.20
N SER A 226 -10.98 -19.02 1.92
CA SER A 226 -9.99 -20.00 1.52
C SER A 226 -8.61 -19.40 1.80
N VAL A 227 -7.85 -20.11 2.65
CA VAL A 227 -6.44 -19.89 3.02
C VAL A 227 -6.20 -19.04 4.28
N MET A 228 -6.52 -19.62 5.44
CA MET A 228 -5.77 -19.45 6.69
C MET A 228 -5.59 -20.83 7.33
N MET A 229 -4.67 -21.64 6.78
CA MET A 229 -4.05 -22.71 7.56
C MET A 229 -2.63 -22.90 7.04
N SER A 230 -1.72 -22.09 7.59
CA SER A 230 -0.28 -22.35 7.72
C SER A 230 0.33 -21.18 8.48
N SER A 231 0.10 -21.13 9.78
CA SER A 231 0.94 -20.46 10.79
C SER A 231 0.35 -20.73 12.16
N SER A 232 0.96 -21.69 12.86
CA SER A 232 0.69 -22.03 14.24
C SER A 232 0.97 -20.81 15.13
N ALA A 233 -0.07 -20.19 15.67
CA ALA A 233 0.00 -19.39 16.90
C ALA A 233 -1.42 -19.27 17.47
N SER A 234 -1.66 -20.08 18.49
CA SER A 234 -2.83 -20.03 19.37
C SER A 234 -3.07 -18.64 19.93
N LEU A 235 -4.17 -17.99 19.56
CA LEU A 235 -4.78 -16.89 20.30
C LEU A 235 -6.30 -17.02 20.20
N ARG A 236 -6.95 -17.26 21.35
CA ARG A 236 -8.41 -17.32 21.53
C ARG A 236 -9.07 -15.98 21.20
N LYS A 237 -10.14 -16.00 20.39
CA LYS A 237 -11.37 -15.16 20.45
C LYS A 237 -12.19 -15.46 19.19
N SER A 238 -13.50 -15.45 19.14
CA SER A 238 -14.64 -15.56 20.07
C SER A 238 -15.86 -15.66 19.13
N SER A 239 -16.84 -16.47 19.51
CA SER A 239 -18.21 -16.63 19.00
C SER A 239 -18.75 -15.61 18.00
N TYR A 240 -19.48 -16.08 16.98
CA TYR A 240 -20.92 -15.81 16.79
C TYR A 240 -21.35 -16.43 15.45
N TYR A 241 -21.90 -17.65 15.46
CA TYR A 241 -22.88 -18.04 14.45
C TYR A 241 -24.04 -18.78 15.10
N VAL A 242 -25.19 -18.14 14.97
CA VAL A 242 -26.53 -18.54 15.38
C VAL A 242 -26.86 -19.91 14.81
N ASN A 243 -27.24 -20.81 15.70
CA ASN A 243 -27.88 -22.07 15.40
C ASN A 243 -29.29 -21.79 14.89
N ASN A 244 -29.71 -22.37 13.77
CA ASN A 244 -31.13 -22.52 13.50
C ASN A 244 -31.41 -23.90 12.92
N ASN A 245 -32.10 -24.70 13.73
CA ASN A 245 -32.63 -26.01 13.39
C ASN A 245 -33.90 -25.86 12.55
N ASN A 246 -33.97 -26.63 11.46
CA ASN A 246 -35.10 -27.45 10.98
C ASN A 246 -35.21 -27.42 9.46
N SER A 247 -34.78 -28.50 8.81
CA SER A 247 -35.68 -29.43 8.11
C SER A 247 -34.88 -30.47 7.32
N SER A 248 -35.01 -31.71 7.74
CA SER A 248 -34.87 -32.98 7.03
C SER A 248 -34.52 -32.93 5.53
N THR A 249 -33.37 -33.48 5.11
CA THR A 249 -33.27 -34.67 4.21
C THR A 249 -31.82 -34.98 3.75
N ARG A 250 -31.45 -36.26 3.92
CA ARG A 250 -30.49 -37.15 3.22
C ARG A 250 -29.06 -36.69 2.86
N ARG A 251 -28.09 -37.53 3.28
CA ARG A 251 -26.70 -37.63 2.78
C ARG A 251 -26.67 -38.13 1.32
N PRO A 252 -25.61 -37.80 0.55
CA PRO A 252 -24.58 -38.82 0.29
C PRO A 252 -23.12 -38.29 0.32
N ALA A 253 -22.17 -39.24 0.40
CA ALA A 253 -20.71 -39.05 0.31
C ALA A 253 -20.19 -39.64 -1.04
N PRO A 254 -18.87 -39.73 -1.29
CA PRO A 254 -17.95 -38.69 -1.75
C PRO A 254 -17.40 -38.99 -3.18
N GLY A 255 -16.93 -37.96 -3.91
CA GLY A 255 -16.23 -38.19 -5.19
C GLY A 255 -15.88 -36.89 -5.91
N GLN A 256 -14.61 -36.76 -6.31
CA GLN A 256 -13.95 -35.54 -6.79
C GLN A 256 -14.24 -35.17 -8.25
N ASP A 257 -14.14 -33.86 -8.45
CA ASP A 257 -13.56 -33.14 -9.59
C ASP A 257 -14.39 -32.71 -10.82
N THR A 258 -14.41 -31.37 -10.92
CA THR A 258 -14.34 -30.53 -12.13
C THR A 258 -15.58 -30.37 -13.00
N SER A 259 -16.36 -29.32 -12.72
CA SER A 259 -16.65 -28.27 -13.70
C SER A 259 -17.45 -27.13 -13.06
N VAL A 260 -17.07 -25.90 -13.38
CA VAL A 260 -17.78 -24.69 -13.00
C VAL A 260 -18.97 -24.55 -13.95
N SER A 261 -20.19 -24.73 -13.45
CA SER A 261 -21.43 -24.43 -14.18
C SER A 261 -22.18 -23.30 -13.47
N TYR A 262 -22.40 -22.21 -14.21
CA TYR A 262 -23.29 -21.12 -13.79
C TYR A 262 -24.68 -21.42 -14.35
N ILE A 263 -25.62 -21.83 -13.51
CA ILE A 263 -27.02 -21.90 -13.90
C ILE A 263 -27.67 -20.56 -13.55
N PHE A 264 -27.94 -19.78 -14.59
CA PHE A 264 -28.86 -18.65 -14.58
C PHE A 264 -30.26 -19.26 -14.72
N ASN A 265 -31.12 -19.13 -13.69
CA ASN A 265 -32.54 -19.41 -13.86
C ASN A 265 -33.33 -18.13 -13.67
N ASN A 266 -33.90 -17.69 -14.78
CA ASN A 266 -34.84 -16.59 -14.91
C ASN A 266 -36.16 -17.18 -15.40
N THR A 267 -37.16 -17.20 -14.53
CA THR A 267 -38.60 -17.29 -14.83
C THR A 267 -39.29 -16.69 -13.60
N GLY A 268 -39.96 -15.54 -13.64
CA GLY A 268 -40.73 -14.96 -14.72
C GLY A 268 -42.20 -15.17 -14.41
N VAL A 269 -42.85 -14.07 -13.96
CA VAL A 269 -44.24 -13.86 -13.53
C VAL A 269 -44.56 -14.26 -12.08
#